data_AF-A0ABD1K0I7-F1
#
_entry.id   AF-A0ABD1K0I7-F1
#
_cell.length_a   1.000
_cell.length_b   1.000
_cell.length_c   1.000
_cell.angle_alpha   90.00
_cell.angle_beta   90.00
_cell.angle_gamma   90.00
#
_symmetry.space_group_name_H-M   'P 1'
#
loop_
_entity.id
_entity.type
_entity.pdbx_description
1 polymer ?
#
loop_
_entity_poly.entity_id
_entity_poly.type
_entity_poly.pdbx_seq_one_letter_code
_entity_poly.pdbx_strand_id
1 'polypeptide(L)'
;MDNCGKALEKNPADLTVMDVYDIAAVMGQEFERIIDQYGCESLTRIMPKVVRVLEILEVLVGRNNLSAETEELRMELERLRLERRDRLEREKRHQKELELVEDVWRGESQELLSQIAELQAQNKSLSSSLALRDNPSDQDKMQQDGVSEKETQAVRKLKEVVEQQRNEIHAREHELTLKSEDLEALQLQQHRLMRMNQELRHRVGLVESQGKAVIQQRAQLELELGQLRQELARLTEDHQQQLEGTSLLSTPRSTTPCTRTRRNKAQRQSTVEKAKKQQQPSPKAAGACSEEASLWVECGMDQDFLSRCCGPAESPAPLSVSNNADPSASPVCNPHSNTEDEELSNLLLEALQDEEQEGEVEQAVEGRCSAEWREPSQPRFTLDDLQEVLQERNELKAQVFMLQEELAYYKSEEQEEALAAINPLPSPPPCRPPVEQPESGIKRLIFTAVMPMVAAGLISDDPTLLPIRRLISFV
;
A
#
# COMPACT_ATOMS: atom_id res chain seq x y z
N MET A 1 -37.56 13.11 31.04
CA MET A 1 -37.45 11.95 30.13
C MET A 1 -37.29 12.46 28.69
N ASP A 2 -36.29 13.32 28.44
CA ASP A 2 -36.45 14.40 27.44
C ASP A 2 -35.59 14.22 26.18
N ASN A 3 -35.00 13.04 25.98
CA ASN A 3 -34.25 12.76 24.74
C ASN A 3 -35.12 12.17 23.63
N CYS A 4 -36.31 11.68 23.96
CA CYS A 4 -37.14 10.90 23.03
C CYS A 4 -37.80 11.80 21.94
N GLY A 5 -38.05 13.08 22.23
CA GLY A 5 -38.59 14.04 21.27
C GLY A 5 -37.60 14.51 20.19
N LYS A 6 -36.29 14.34 20.42
CA LYS A 6 -35.25 14.79 19.46
C LYS A 6 -35.21 13.95 18.19
N ALA A 7 -35.65 12.70 18.26
CA ALA A 7 -35.70 11.81 17.09
C ALA A 7 -36.70 12.30 16.02
N LEU A 8 -37.78 12.99 16.43
CA LEU A 8 -38.76 13.59 15.52
C LEU A 8 -38.23 14.85 14.81
N GLU A 9 -37.22 15.51 15.36
CA GLU A 9 -36.60 16.72 14.79
C GLU A 9 -35.44 16.39 13.82
N LYS A 10 -35.03 15.12 13.74
CA LYS A 10 -33.96 14.68 12.84
C LYS A 10 -34.41 14.70 11.38
N ASN A 11 -33.45 14.95 10.49
CA ASN A 11 -33.69 14.85 9.05
C ASN A 11 -34.05 13.38 8.71
N PRO A 12 -35.10 13.12 7.90
CA PRO A 12 -35.50 11.77 7.53
C PRO A 12 -34.39 10.95 6.83
N ALA A 13 -33.41 11.61 6.20
CA ALA A 13 -32.26 10.93 5.59
C ALA A 13 -31.25 10.39 6.62
N ASP A 14 -31.21 10.98 7.82
CA ASP A 14 -30.23 10.68 8.87
C ASP A 14 -30.85 9.84 10.01
N LEU A 15 -32.11 9.42 9.85
CA LEU A 15 -32.78 8.57 10.83
C LEU A 15 -32.08 7.22 10.91
N THR A 16 -31.90 6.72 12.13
CA THR A 16 -31.43 5.36 12.40
C THR A 16 -32.57 4.48 12.88
N VAL A 17 -32.40 3.15 12.86
CA VAL A 17 -33.39 2.21 13.40
C VAL A 17 -33.68 2.50 14.88
N MET A 18 -32.66 2.95 15.63
CA MET A 18 -32.80 3.37 17.03
C MET A 18 -33.75 4.56 17.17
N ASP A 19 -33.67 5.52 16.26
CA ASP A 19 -34.55 6.71 16.26
C ASP A 19 -36.01 6.35 16.00
N VAL A 20 -36.27 5.33 15.18
CA VAL A 20 -37.64 4.81 14.96
C VAL A 20 -38.21 4.20 16.24
N TYR A 21 -37.40 3.49 17.02
CA TYR A 21 -37.82 2.96 18.32
C TYR A 21 -38.07 4.06 19.36
N ASP A 22 -37.24 5.11 19.38
CA ASP A 22 -37.47 6.28 20.24
C ASP A 22 -38.77 7.01 19.85
N ILE A 23 -39.03 7.21 18.55
CA ILE A 23 -40.29 7.78 18.06
C ILE A 23 -41.49 6.92 18.49
N ALA A 24 -41.39 5.59 18.38
CA ALA A 24 -42.43 4.67 18.81
C ALA A 24 -42.72 4.79 20.32
N ALA A 25 -41.69 4.97 21.13
CA ALA A 25 -41.82 5.16 22.57
C ALA A 25 -42.53 6.47 22.93
N VAL A 26 -42.21 7.59 22.27
CA VAL A 26 -42.95 8.87 22.46
C VAL A 26 -44.41 8.73 22.07
N MET A 27 -44.67 8.16 20.89
CA MET A 27 -46.05 7.97 20.43
C MET A 27 -46.83 7.03 21.38
N GLY A 28 -46.19 5.99 21.90
CA GLY A 28 -46.77 5.09 22.90
C GLY A 28 -47.22 5.82 24.16
N GLN A 29 -46.39 6.75 24.68
CA GLN A 29 -46.73 7.59 25.84
C GLN A 29 -47.92 8.51 25.57
N GLU A 30 -48.02 9.10 24.38
CA GLU A 30 -49.20 9.91 24.01
C GLU A 30 -50.46 9.06 23.87
N PHE A 31 -50.34 7.85 23.32
CA PHE A 31 -51.47 6.91 23.25
C PHE A 31 -51.92 6.46 24.63
N GLU A 32 -51.01 6.23 25.57
CA GLU A 32 -51.33 5.91 26.97
C GLU A 32 -52.17 7.03 27.60
N ARG A 33 -51.77 8.30 27.45
CA ARG A 33 -52.54 9.46 27.94
C ARG A 33 -53.94 9.55 27.34
N ILE A 34 -54.10 9.20 26.06
CA ILE A 34 -55.40 9.18 25.39
C ILE A 34 -56.27 8.04 25.92
N ILE A 35 -55.69 6.87 26.17
CA ILE A 35 -56.40 5.72 26.75
C ILE A 35 -56.90 6.06 28.14
N ASP A 36 -56.08 6.71 28.97
CA ASP A 36 -56.44 7.10 30.33
C ASP A 36 -57.63 8.08 30.38
N GLN A 37 -57.75 8.97 29.39
CA GLN A 37 -58.81 9.99 29.34
C GLN A 37 -60.10 9.54 28.63
N TYR A 38 -59.99 8.72 27.58
CA TYR A 38 -61.10 8.41 26.68
C TYR A 38 -61.38 6.91 26.52
N GLY A 39 -60.62 6.05 27.20
CA GLY A 39 -60.71 4.59 27.09
C GLY A 39 -60.05 4.04 25.81
N CYS A 40 -59.73 2.73 25.84
CA CYS A 40 -58.97 2.06 24.79
C CYS A 40 -59.71 1.93 23.44
N GLU A 41 -61.04 1.95 23.45
CA GLU A 41 -61.90 1.85 22.25
C GLU A 41 -61.60 2.93 21.20
N SER A 42 -61.12 4.10 21.65
CA SER A 42 -60.75 5.22 20.79
C SER A 42 -59.51 4.95 19.92
N LEU A 43 -58.62 4.04 20.35
CA LEU A 43 -57.36 3.73 19.64
C LEU A 43 -57.34 2.35 18.97
N THR A 44 -58.29 1.45 19.28
CA THR A 44 -58.33 0.07 18.78
C THR A 44 -58.17 -0.05 17.26
N ARG A 45 -58.73 0.90 16.49
CA ARG A 45 -58.64 0.90 15.01
C ARG A 45 -57.42 1.63 14.44
N ILE A 46 -56.81 2.52 15.22
CA ILE A 46 -55.70 3.39 14.78
C ILE A 46 -54.37 2.74 15.11
N MET A 47 -54.26 2.09 16.27
CA MET A 47 -53.02 1.48 16.76
C MET A 47 -52.36 0.52 15.75
N PRO A 48 -53.08 -0.43 15.11
CA PRO A 48 -52.47 -1.33 14.14
C PRO A 48 -51.93 -0.60 12.89
N LYS A 49 -52.53 0.54 12.53
CA LYS A 49 -52.07 1.36 11.40
C LYS A 49 -50.79 2.11 11.75
N VAL A 50 -50.69 2.62 12.97
CA VAL A 50 -49.49 3.32 13.44
C VAL A 50 -48.32 2.36 13.58
N VAL A 51 -48.55 1.17 14.16
CA VAL A 51 -47.56 0.09 14.20
C VAL A 51 -47.08 -0.25 12.78
N ARG A 52 -48.01 -0.40 11.84
CA ARG A 52 -47.65 -0.68 10.44
C ARG A 52 -46.80 0.43 9.79
N VAL A 53 -47.07 1.69 10.09
CA VAL A 53 -46.27 2.81 9.58
C VAL A 53 -44.86 2.79 10.18
N LEU A 54 -44.73 2.50 11.48
CA LEU A 54 -43.43 2.36 12.14
C LEU A 54 -42.62 1.18 11.59
N GLU A 55 -43.25 0.02 11.36
CA GLU A 55 -42.61 -1.14 10.71
C GLU A 55 -42.07 -0.79 9.31
N ILE A 56 -42.85 -0.05 8.51
CA ILE A 56 -42.42 0.37 7.17
C ILE A 56 -41.23 1.33 7.29
N LEU A 57 -41.29 2.28 8.23
CA LEU A 57 -40.21 3.24 8.46
C LEU A 57 -38.92 2.55 8.91
N GLU A 58 -39.01 1.59 9.83
CA GLU A 58 -37.88 0.77 10.29
C GLU A 58 -37.20 0.04 9.13
N VAL A 59 -37.97 -0.60 8.24
CA VAL A 59 -37.43 -1.30 7.08
C VAL A 59 -36.77 -0.35 6.08
N LEU A 60 -37.34 0.84 5.85
CA LEU A 60 -36.76 1.84 4.94
C LEU A 60 -35.45 2.41 5.49
N VAL A 61 -35.43 2.77 6.77
CA VAL A 61 -34.26 3.28 7.46
C VAL A 61 -33.15 2.22 7.55
N GLY A 62 -33.50 0.98 7.90
CA GLY A 62 -32.56 -0.14 7.93
C GLY A 62 -31.94 -0.44 6.56
N ARG A 63 -32.73 -0.35 5.48
CA ARG A 63 -32.23 -0.51 4.11
C ARG A 63 -31.27 0.60 3.68
N ASN A 64 -31.49 1.84 4.11
CA ASN A 64 -30.61 2.95 3.78
C ASN A 64 -29.22 2.78 4.44
N ASN A 65 -29.16 2.33 5.69
CA ASN A 65 -27.89 2.05 6.35
C ASN A 65 -27.13 0.90 5.69
N LEU A 66 -27.82 -0.19 5.38
CA LEU A 66 -27.22 -1.30 4.61
C LEU A 66 -26.75 -0.84 3.22
N SER A 67 -27.50 0.05 2.57
CA SER A 67 -27.09 0.63 1.29
C SER A 67 -25.82 1.47 1.42
N ALA A 68 -25.67 2.25 2.49
CA ALA A 68 -24.46 3.03 2.75
C ALA A 68 -23.24 2.12 2.99
N GLU A 69 -23.38 1.10 3.84
CA GLU A 69 -22.33 0.10 4.07
C GLU A 69 -21.92 -0.63 2.78
N THR A 70 -22.89 -0.99 1.92
CA THR A 70 -22.58 -1.63 0.64
C THR A 70 -21.82 -0.70 -0.31
N GLU A 71 -22.07 0.61 -0.25
CA GLU A 71 -21.36 1.58 -1.09
C GLU A 71 -19.93 1.83 -0.56
N GLU A 72 -19.75 1.87 0.76
CA GLU A 72 -18.42 1.91 1.39
C GLU A 72 -17.57 0.70 1.01
N LEU A 73 -18.14 -0.51 1.10
CA LEU A 73 -17.45 -1.74 0.69
C LEU A 73 -17.12 -1.76 -0.80
N ARG A 74 -17.99 -1.19 -1.65
CA ARG A 74 -17.70 -1.04 -3.10
C ARG A 74 -16.54 -0.08 -3.34
N MET A 75 -16.51 1.06 -2.66
CA MET A 75 -15.39 2.01 -2.78
C MET A 75 -14.08 1.38 -2.32
N GLU A 76 -14.09 0.63 -1.21
CA GLU A 76 -12.90 -0.04 -0.70
C GLU A 76 -12.42 -1.15 -1.65
N LEU A 77 -13.35 -1.90 -2.26
CA LEU A 77 -13.03 -2.89 -3.27
C LEU A 77 -12.42 -2.26 -4.54
N GLU A 78 -12.92 -1.11 -5.00
CA GLU A 78 -12.31 -0.36 -6.10
C GLU A 78 -10.94 0.20 -5.73
N ARG A 79 -10.77 0.70 -4.50
CA ARG A 79 -9.47 1.14 -3.97
C ARG A 79 -8.46 0.00 -3.99
N LEU A 80 -8.82 -1.18 -3.47
CA LEU A 80 -7.96 -2.36 -3.45
C LEU A 80 -7.64 -2.87 -4.87
N ARG A 81 -8.59 -2.79 -5.80
CA ARG A 81 -8.36 -3.13 -7.22
C ARG A 81 -7.35 -2.18 -7.88
N LEU A 82 -7.43 -0.90 -7.58
CA LEU A 82 -6.46 0.09 -8.06
C LEU A 82 -5.08 -0.18 -7.45
N GLU A 83 -5.01 -0.40 -6.14
CA GLU A 83 -3.76 -0.69 -5.44
C GLU A 83 -3.06 -1.96 -5.98
N ARG A 84 -3.84 -3.02 -6.26
CA ARG A 84 -3.33 -4.24 -6.93
C ARG A 84 -2.79 -3.95 -8.33
N ARG A 85 -3.51 -3.17 -9.14
CA ARG A 85 -3.04 -2.79 -10.49
C ARG A 85 -1.74 -1.99 -10.41
N ASP A 86 -1.68 -1.01 -9.53
CA ASP A 86 -0.49 -0.19 -9.37
C ASP A 86 0.70 -1.03 -8.89
N ARG A 87 0.47 -2.00 -8.00
CA ARG A 87 1.53 -2.93 -7.55
C ARG A 87 2.07 -3.76 -8.71
N LEU A 88 1.19 -4.38 -9.50
CA LEU A 88 1.57 -5.14 -10.70
C LEU A 88 2.31 -4.28 -11.72
N GLU A 89 1.90 -3.01 -11.90
CA GLU A 89 2.60 -2.09 -12.78
C GLU A 89 3.99 -1.73 -12.27
N ARG A 90 4.15 -1.50 -10.95
CA ARG A 90 5.46 -1.27 -10.34
C ARG A 90 6.37 -2.49 -10.53
N GLU A 91 5.88 -3.68 -10.23
CA GLU A 91 6.62 -4.93 -10.42
C GLU A 91 7.04 -5.11 -11.89
N LYS A 92 6.14 -4.84 -12.84
CA LYS A 92 6.46 -4.88 -14.27
C LYS A 92 7.50 -3.83 -14.69
N ARG A 93 7.53 -2.66 -14.06
CA ARG A 93 8.57 -1.63 -14.29
C ARG A 93 9.92 -2.07 -13.74
N HIS A 94 9.95 -2.55 -12.49
CA HIS A 94 11.17 -3.08 -11.87
C HIS A 94 11.73 -4.27 -12.66
N GLN A 95 10.87 -5.16 -13.14
CA GLN A 95 11.28 -6.29 -13.98
C GLN A 95 11.99 -5.83 -15.25
N LYS A 96 11.45 -4.82 -15.95
CA LYS A 96 12.09 -4.25 -17.14
C LYS A 96 13.39 -3.52 -16.83
N GLU A 97 13.47 -2.85 -15.69
CA GLU A 97 14.70 -2.18 -15.23
C GLU A 97 15.79 -3.22 -14.93
N LEU A 98 15.43 -4.34 -14.29
CA LEU A 98 16.34 -5.47 -14.06
C LEU A 98 16.82 -6.08 -15.38
N GLU A 99 15.91 -6.35 -16.33
CA GLU A 99 16.26 -6.84 -17.67
C GLU A 99 17.24 -5.89 -18.37
N LEU A 100 17.01 -4.58 -18.29
CA LEU A 100 17.91 -3.57 -18.87
C LEU A 100 19.30 -3.58 -18.19
N VAL A 101 19.35 -3.69 -16.86
CA VAL A 101 20.61 -3.77 -16.11
C VAL A 101 21.37 -5.05 -16.48
N GLU A 102 20.68 -6.19 -16.60
CA GLU A 102 21.29 -7.44 -17.04
C GLU A 102 21.86 -7.33 -18.46
N ASP A 103 21.14 -6.70 -19.39
CA ASP A 103 21.60 -6.50 -20.77
C ASP A 103 22.85 -5.60 -20.84
N VAL A 104 22.86 -4.50 -20.07
CA VAL A 104 24.04 -3.62 -19.97
C VAL A 104 25.22 -4.38 -19.39
N TRP A 105 25.01 -5.11 -18.30
CA TRP A 105 26.06 -5.91 -17.66
C TRP A 105 26.63 -7.00 -18.59
N ARG A 106 25.76 -7.68 -19.37
CA ARG A 106 26.19 -8.63 -20.41
C ARG A 106 27.05 -7.95 -21.47
N GLY A 107 26.66 -6.75 -21.91
CA GLY A 107 27.41 -5.95 -22.87
C GLY A 107 28.80 -5.58 -22.35
N GLU A 108 28.88 -5.01 -21.13
CA GLU A 108 30.14 -4.63 -20.49
C GLU A 108 31.05 -5.84 -20.25
N SER A 109 30.50 -6.95 -19.77
CA SER A 109 31.24 -8.20 -19.57
C SER A 109 31.82 -8.73 -20.89
N GLN A 110 31.04 -8.71 -21.97
CA GLN A 110 31.51 -9.10 -23.30
C GLN A 110 32.58 -8.14 -23.84
N GLU A 111 32.44 -6.84 -23.61
CA GLU A 111 33.43 -5.84 -24.00
C GLU A 111 34.76 -6.09 -23.28
N LEU A 112 34.74 -6.29 -21.96
CA LEU A 112 35.92 -6.62 -21.17
C LEU A 112 36.59 -7.92 -21.63
N LEU A 113 35.81 -8.96 -21.93
CA LEU A 113 36.34 -10.21 -22.49
C LEU A 113 37.01 -9.99 -23.85
N SER A 114 36.43 -9.14 -24.71
CA SER A 114 37.02 -8.83 -26.01
C SER A 114 38.33 -8.04 -25.87
N GLN A 115 38.39 -7.08 -24.93
CA GLN A 115 39.61 -6.36 -24.59
C GLN A 115 40.70 -7.29 -24.04
N ILE A 116 40.34 -8.22 -23.13
CA ILE A 116 41.29 -9.23 -22.62
C ILE A 116 41.82 -10.09 -23.76
N ALA A 117 40.96 -10.57 -24.67
CA ALA A 117 41.38 -11.39 -25.79
C ALA A 117 42.32 -10.62 -26.75
N GLU A 118 42.02 -9.35 -27.02
CA GLU A 118 42.87 -8.49 -27.86
C GLU A 118 44.23 -8.24 -27.19
N LEU A 119 44.25 -7.90 -25.90
CA LEU A 119 45.49 -7.74 -25.13
C LEU A 119 46.31 -9.03 -25.06
N GLN A 120 45.66 -10.18 -24.90
CA GLN A 120 46.33 -11.49 -24.94
C GLN A 120 46.92 -11.78 -26.32
N ALA A 121 46.22 -11.45 -27.41
CA ALA A 121 46.73 -11.59 -28.76
C ALA A 121 47.92 -10.66 -29.04
N GLN A 122 47.84 -9.39 -28.61
CA GLN A 122 48.93 -8.43 -28.70
C GLN A 122 50.15 -8.89 -27.89
N ASN A 123 49.96 -9.35 -26.65
CA ASN A 123 51.05 -9.89 -25.83
C ASN A 123 51.71 -11.10 -26.47
N LYS A 124 50.93 -12.00 -27.06
CA LYS A 124 51.47 -13.18 -27.77
C LYS A 124 52.25 -12.78 -29.02
N SER A 125 51.75 -11.78 -29.76
CA SER A 125 52.44 -11.22 -30.93
C SER A 125 53.76 -10.55 -30.53
N LEU A 126 53.73 -9.69 -29.49
CA LEU A 126 54.92 -9.03 -28.95
C LEU A 126 55.94 -10.04 -28.43
N SER A 127 55.50 -11.04 -27.66
CA SER A 127 56.36 -12.11 -27.16
C SER A 127 57.01 -12.90 -28.30
N SER A 128 56.27 -13.19 -29.37
CA SER A 128 56.81 -13.85 -30.57
C SER A 128 57.80 -12.94 -31.32
N SER A 129 57.52 -11.64 -31.40
CA SER A 129 58.41 -10.66 -32.04
C SER A 129 59.72 -10.45 -31.25
N LEU A 130 59.65 -10.43 -29.91
CA LEU A 130 60.80 -10.38 -29.02
C LEU A 130 61.62 -11.67 -29.14
N ALA A 131 60.97 -12.84 -29.12
CA ALA A 131 61.65 -14.12 -29.33
C ALA A 131 62.33 -14.22 -30.71
N LEU A 132 61.75 -13.61 -31.75
CA LEU A 132 62.39 -13.51 -33.07
C LEU A 132 63.62 -12.59 -33.06
N ARG A 133 63.54 -11.49 -32.30
CA ARG A 133 64.56 -10.44 -32.19
C ARG A 133 65.68 -10.77 -31.20
N ASP A 134 65.43 -11.64 -30.23
CA ASP A 134 66.41 -12.20 -29.30
C ASP A 134 67.32 -13.27 -29.95
N ASN A 135 67.11 -13.60 -31.23
CA ASN A 135 68.16 -14.23 -32.02
C ASN A 135 69.27 -13.22 -32.28
N PRO A 136 70.52 -13.47 -31.86
CA PRO A 136 71.60 -12.54 -32.05
C PRO A 136 71.95 -12.52 -33.55
N SER A 137 71.35 -11.58 -34.29
CA SER A 137 71.92 -11.14 -35.56
C SER A 137 72.91 -10.03 -35.24
N ASP A 138 74.20 -10.34 -35.42
CA ASP A 138 75.36 -9.46 -35.22
C ASP A 138 75.40 -8.28 -36.23
N GLN A 139 74.30 -7.55 -36.43
CA GLN A 139 74.20 -6.49 -37.46
C GLN A 139 73.81 -5.10 -36.97
N ASP A 140 73.52 -4.88 -35.67
CA ASP A 140 73.05 -3.56 -35.19
C ASP A 140 74.13 -2.69 -34.51
N LYS A 141 75.42 -2.95 -34.74
CA LYS A 141 76.52 -2.18 -34.13
C LYS A 141 77.18 -1.12 -35.02
N MET A 142 76.67 -0.81 -36.21
CA MET A 142 77.37 0.08 -37.16
C MET A 142 76.58 1.28 -37.69
N GLN A 143 75.42 1.63 -37.10
CA GLN A 143 74.62 2.79 -37.55
C GLN A 143 74.02 3.62 -36.42
N GLN A 144 74.75 3.86 -35.31
CA GLN A 144 74.16 4.57 -34.15
C GLN A 144 74.59 6.03 -33.94
N ASP A 145 75.53 6.57 -34.72
CA ASP A 145 76.06 7.92 -34.47
C ASP A 145 75.43 9.05 -35.30
N GLY A 146 74.56 8.74 -36.27
CA GLY A 146 73.90 9.75 -37.12
C GLY A 146 72.39 9.97 -36.88
N VAL A 147 71.73 9.03 -36.19
CA VAL A 147 70.26 9.02 -35.97
C VAL A 147 69.87 9.69 -34.63
N SER A 148 70.86 9.87 -33.74
CA SER A 148 70.69 10.42 -32.39
C SER A 148 70.08 11.82 -32.34
N GLU A 149 70.29 12.71 -33.33
CA GLU A 149 69.80 14.09 -33.22
C GLU A 149 68.30 14.24 -33.44
N LYS A 150 67.73 13.50 -34.41
CA LYS A 150 66.27 13.47 -34.64
C LYS A 150 65.55 12.71 -33.54
N GLU A 151 66.15 11.63 -33.06
CA GLU A 151 65.64 10.87 -31.92
C GLU A 151 65.70 11.68 -30.62
N THR A 152 66.80 12.39 -30.35
CA THR A 152 66.90 13.29 -29.18
C THR A 152 65.97 14.50 -29.32
N GLN A 153 65.67 14.97 -30.53
CA GLN A 153 64.63 15.98 -30.75
C GLN A 153 63.22 15.42 -30.49
N ALA A 154 62.93 14.19 -30.95
CA ALA A 154 61.66 13.53 -30.67
C ALA A 154 61.48 13.25 -29.17
N VAL A 155 62.52 12.78 -28.48
CA VAL A 155 62.54 12.57 -27.04
C VAL A 155 62.36 13.89 -26.28
N ARG A 156 62.94 15.00 -26.75
CA ARG A 156 62.71 16.33 -26.16
C ARG A 156 61.25 16.75 -26.28
N LYS A 157 60.63 16.60 -27.46
CA LYS A 157 59.21 16.90 -27.66
C LYS A 157 58.30 16.01 -26.82
N LEU A 158 58.62 14.72 -26.71
CA LEU A 158 57.87 13.80 -25.85
C LEU A 158 58.00 14.18 -24.37
N LYS A 159 59.19 14.59 -23.92
CA LYS A 159 59.37 15.11 -22.55
C LYS A 159 58.53 16.36 -22.30
N GLU A 160 58.50 17.30 -23.24
CA GLU A 160 57.66 18.50 -23.15
C GLU A 160 56.16 18.15 -23.04
N VAL A 161 55.68 17.21 -23.87
CA VAL A 161 54.27 16.76 -23.81
C VAL A 161 53.98 16.01 -22.51
N VAL A 162 54.88 15.15 -22.04
CA VAL A 162 54.72 14.44 -20.75
C VAL A 162 54.70 15.43 -19.59
N GLU A 163 55.53 16.47 -19.62
CA GLU A 163 55.55 17.50 -18.59
C GLU A 163 54.30 18.38 -18.64
N GLN A 164 53.79 18.69 -19.83
CA GLN A 164 52.48 19.33 -20.01
C GLN A 164 51.34 18.46 -19.46
N GLN A 165 51.31 17.16 -19.78
CA GLN A 165 50.31 16.23 -19.28
C GLN A 165 50.37 16.09 -17.76
N ARG A 166 51.57 16.08 -17.15
CA ARG A 166 51.72 16.10 -15.69
C ARG A 166 51.13 17.36 -15.06
N ASN A 167 51.43 18.52 -15.64
CA ASN A 167 50.87 19.78 -15.16
C ASN A 167 49.33 19.82 -15.32
N GLU A 168 48.83 19.27 -16.42
CA GLU A 168 47.39 19.16 -16.67
C GLU A 168 46.70 18.19 -15.70
N ILE A 169 47.35 17.06 -15.38
CA ILE A 169 46.89 16.12 -14.36
C ILE A 169 46.82 16.82 -13.00
N HIS A 170 47.88 17.53 -12.58
CA HIS A 170 47.86 18.27 -11.32
C HIS A 170 46.80 19.38 -11.27
N ALA A 171 46.57 20.08 -12.39
CA ALA A 171 45.51 21.07 -12.46
C ALA A 171 44.12 20.43 -12.32
N ARG A 172 43.89 19.29 -12.99
CA ARG A 172 42.63 18.53 -12.86
C ARG A 172 42.45 17.93 -11.46
N GLU A 173 43.51 17.42 -10.84
CA GLU A 173 43.49 16.93 -9.45
C GLU A 173 43.07 18.06 -8.51
N HIS A 174 43.64 19.25 -8.65
CA HIS A 174 43.25 20.39 -7.82
C HIS A 174 41.79 20.79 -8.04
N GLU A 175 41.32 20.82 -9.29
CA GLU A 175 39.90 21.08 -9.58
C GLU A 175 38.97 20.01 -8.97
N LEU A 176 39.36 18.74 -9.01
CA LEU A 176 38.63 17.66 -8.36
C LEU A 176 38.59 17.84 -6.84
N THR A 177 39.69 18.25 -6.21
CA THR A 177 39.72 18.51 -4.76
C THR A 177 38.76 19.63 -4.35
N LEU A 178 38.70 20.72 -5.11
CA LEU A 178 37.77 21.82 -4.83
C LEU A 178 36.32 21.36 -5.02
N LYS A 179 36.03 20.57 -6.06
CA LYS A 179 34.69 19.98 -6.26
C LYS A 179 34.32 19.00 -5.16
N SER A 180 35.25 18.20 -4.63
CA SER A 180 34.96 17.31 -3.49
C SER A 180 34.66 18.10 -2.22
N GLU A 181 35.39 19.18 -1.96
CA GLU A 181 35.11 20.07 -0.81
C GLU A 181 33.70 20.70 -0.92
N ASP A 182 33.31 21.15 -2.12
CA ASP A 182 31.96 21.68 -2.36
C ASP A 182 30.87 20.61 -2.17
N LEU A 183 31.11 19.37 -2.65
CA LEU A 183 30.19 18.25 -2.44
C LEU A 183 30.04 17.91 -0.96
N GLU A 184 31.13 17.87 -0.20
CA GLU A 184 31.10 17.65 1.26
C GLU A 184 30.33 18.76 1.98
N ALA A 185 30.54 20.02 1.60
CA ALA A 185 29.81 21.15 2.16
C ALA A 185 28.29 21.05 1.88
N LEU A 186 27.91 20.67 0.67
CA LEU A 186 26.51 20.43 0.31
C LEU A 186 25.90 19.23 1.06
N GLN A 187 26.66 18.15 1.23
CA GLN A 187 26.24 16.98 2.02
C GLN A 187 25.99 17.36 3.49
N LEU A 188 26.85 18.19 4.09
CA LEU A 188 26.65 18.70 5.44
C LEU A 188 25.40 19.57 5.56
N GLN A 189 25.13 20.43 4.57
CA GLN A 189 23.90 21.23 4.52
C GLN A 189 22.65 20.35 4.40
N GLN A 190 22.68 19.35 3.52
CA GLN A 190 21.60 18.38 3.37
C GLN A 190 21.32 17.65 4.69
N HIS A 191 22.36 17.15 5.37
CA HIS A 191 22.22 16.49 6.68
C HIS A 191 21.63 17.42 7.75
N ARG A 192 22.01 18.72 7.74
CA ARG A 192 21.42 19.71 8.65
C ARG A 192 19.94 19.94 8.35
N LEU A 193 19.56 20.06 7.09
CA LEU A 193 18.16 20.21 6.68
C LEU A 193 17.34 18.97 7.00
N MET A 194 17.87 17.77 6.79
CA MET A 194 17.19 16.52 7.17
C MET A 194 16.88 16.49 8.66
N ARG A 195 17.85 16.84 9.52
CA ARG A 195 17.63 16.94 10.98
C ARG A 195 16.56 17.97 11.33
N MET A 196 16.62 19.17 10.74
CA MET A 196 15.62 20.21 10.99
C MET A 196 14.22 19.77 10.52
N ASN A 197 14.12 19.09 9.37
CA ASN A 197 12.86 18.61 8.84
C ASN A 197 12.26 17.51 9.75
N GLN A 198 13.09 16.60 10.27
CA GLN A 198 12.67 15.61 11.26
C GLN A 198 12.16 16.28 12.54
N GLU A 199 12.86 17.30 13.04
CA GLU A 199 12.42 18.07 14.20
C GLU A 199 11.08 18.77 13.96
N LEU A 200 10.90 19.38 12.78
CA LEU A 200 9.63 20.02 12.41
C LEU A 200 8.49 19.01 12.31
N ARG A 201 8.71 17.84 11.69
CA ARG A 201 7.72 16.75 11.65
C ARG A 201 7.33 16.30 13.06
N HIS A 202 8.31 16.18 13.96
CA HIS A 202 8.03 15.81 15.35
C HIS A 202 7.23 16.89 16.09
N ARG A 203 7.57 18.18 15.90
CA ARG A 203 6.81 19.31 16.45
C ARG A 203 5.38 19.37 15.91
N VAL A 204 5.18 19.13 14.62
CA VAL A 204 3.84 19.04 14.01
C VAL A 204 3.05 17.91 14.68
N GLY A 205 3.62 16.71 14.80
CA GLY A 205 2.96 15.60 15.48
C GLY A 205 2.59 15.90 16.93
N LEU A 206 3.46 16.61 17.66
CA LEU A 206 3.16 17.03 19.03
C LEU A 206 1.99 18.01 19.08
N VAL A 207 1.99 19.04 18.22
CA VAL A 207 0.89 20.03 18.14
C VAL A 207 -0.41 19.38 17.70
N GLU A 208 -0.38 18.43 16.76
CA GLU A 208 -1.55 17.65 16.34
C GLU A 208 -2.12 16.82 17.49
N SER A 209 -1.27 16.16 18.27
CA SER A 209 -1.70 15.38 19.44
C SER A 209 -2.35 16.28 20.51
N GLN A 210 -1.77 17.46 20.74
CA GLN A 210 -2.35 18.47 21.64
C GLN A 210 -3.69 18.98 21.12
N GLY A 211 -3.81 19.25 19.83
CA GLY A 211 -5.06 19.65 19.19
C GLY A 211 -6.16 18.60 19.37
N LYS A 212 -5.85 17.32 19.16
CA LYS A 212 -6.77 16.20 19.39
C LYS A 212 -7.22 16.13 20.85
N ALA A 213 -6.30 16.27 21.82
CA ALA A 213 -6.63 16.27 23.24
C ALA A 213 -7.58 17.41 23.63
N VAL A 214 -7.34 18.63 23.11
CA VAL A 214 -8.22 19.79 23.36
C VAL A 214 -9.61 19.58 22.73
N ILE A 215 -9.69 19.00 21.53
CA ILE A 215 -10.96 18.66 20.89
C ILE A 215 -11.73 17.63 21.74
N GLN A 216 -11.04 16.61 22.26
CA GLN A 216 -11.65 15.62 23.15
C GLN A 216 -12.16 16.23 24.45
N GLN A 217 -11.37 17.08 25.10
CA GLN A 217 -11.78 17.81 26.31
C GLN A 217 -12.99 18.71 26.04
N ARG A 218 -12.99 19.43 24.92
CA ARG A 218 -14.13 20.26 24.51
C ARG A 218 -15.38 19.41 24.32
N ALA A 219 -15.28 18.27 23.63
CA ALA A 219 -16.42 17.37 23.44
C ALA A 219 -16.97 16.84 24.77
N GLN A 220 -16.10 16.48 25.73
CA GLN A 220 -16.51 16.06 27.07
C GLN A 220 -17.26 17.18 27.81
N LEU A 221 -16.73 18.41 27.81
CA LEU A 221 -17.39 19.55 28.43
C LEU A 221 -18.73 19.91 27.75
N GLU A 222 -18.82 19.77 26.43
CA GLU A 222 -20.09 19.98 25.70
C GLU A 222 -21.14 18.93 26.10
N LEU A 223 -20.73 17.68 26.37
CA LEU A 223 -21.61 16.64 26.90
C LEU A 223 -22.08 16.96 28.33
N GLU A 224 -21.17 17.36 29.23
CA GLU A 224 -21.51 17.75 30.61
C GLU A 224 -22.46 18.96 30.64
N LEU A 225 -22.19 19.99 29.84
CA LEU A 225 -23.09 21.13 29.68
C LEU A 225 -24.45 20.72 29.13
N GLY A 226 -24.49 19.75 28.21
CA GLY A 226 -25.72 19.15 27.70
C GLY A 226 -26.53 18.46 28.80
N GLN A 227 -25.87 17.68 29.66
CA GLN A 227 -26.50 17.00 30.80
C GLN A 227 -27.06 18.00 31.82
N LEU A 228 -26.26 18.99 32.23
CA LEU A 228 -26.71 20.04 33.16
C LEU A 228 -27.92 20.82 32.60
N ARG A 229 -27.95 21.11 31.30
CA ARG A 229 -29.11 21.76 30.66
C ARG A 229 -30.37 20.88 30.74
N GLN A 230 -30.23 19.56 30.56
CA GLN A 230 -31.34 18.63 30.69
C GLN A 230 -31.85 18.55 32.14
N GLU A 231 -30.95 18.54 33.12
CA GLU A 231 -31.33 18.56 34.54
C GLU A 231 -32.08 19.85 34.90
N LEU A 232 -31.60 21.01 34.44
CA LEU A 232 -32.29 22.28 34.63
C LEU A 232 -33.67 22.30 33.97
N ALA A 233 -33.80 21.73 32.76
CA ALA A 233 -35.09 21.61 32.09
C ALA A 233 -36.08 20.77 32.92
N ARG A 234 -35.64 19.59 33.41
CA ARG A 234 -36.46 18.73 34.29
C ARG A 234 -36.90 19.45 35.57
N LEU A 235 -35.98 20.09 36.27
CA LEU A 235 -36.31 20.84 37.50
C LEU A 235 -37.28 22.00 37.24
N THR A 236 -37.19 22.63 36.06
CA THR A 236 -38.11 23.70 35.65
C THR A 236 -39.51 23.14 35.37
N GLU A 237 -39.60 22.00 34.68
CA GLU A 237 -40.85 21.27 34.45
C GLU A 237 -41.48 20.82 35.77
N ASP A 238 -40.70 20.23 36.68
CA ASP A 238 -41.17 19.82 38.01
C ASP A 238 -41.72 21.01 38.81
N HIS A 239 -41.04 22.16 38.75
CA HIS A 239 -41.51 23.38 39.41
C HIS A 239 -42.80 23.94 38.79
N GLN A 240 -42.93 23.88 37.46
CA GLN A 240 -44.14 24.29 36.76
C GLN A 240 -45.32 23.37 37.09
N GLN A 241 -45.11 22.06 37.15
CA GLN A 241 -46.11 21.09 37.59
C GLN A 241 -46.52 21.30 39.06
N GLN A 242 -45.58 21.67 39.94
CA GLN A 242 -45.91 22.03 41.32
C GLN A 242 -46.76 23.30 41.41
N LEU A 243 -46.51 24.32 40.57
CA LEU A 243 -47.32 25.53 40.49
C LEU A 243 -48.73 25.25 39.97
N GLU A 244 -48.86 24.40 38.95
CA GLU A 244 -50.16 23.97 38.42
C GLU A 244 -50.93 23.10 39.44
N GLY A 245 -50.23 22.22 40.16
CA GLY A 245 -50.81 21.41 41.25
C GLY A 245 -51.21 22.20 42.50
N THR A 246 -50.52 23.30 42.81
CA THR A 246 -50.93 24.24 43.89
C THR A 246 -52.04 25.19 43.46
N SER A 247 -52.22 25.46 42.17
CA SER A 247 -53.30 26.30 41.63
C SER A 247 -54.69 25.65 41.75
N LEU A 248 -54.78 24.31 41.82
CA LEU A 248 -56.05 23.57 41.99
C LEU A 248 -56.60 23.57 43.43
N LEU A 249 -55.96 24.27 44.38
CA LEU A 249 -56.42 24.42 45.77
C LEU A 249 -56.67 25.87 46.22
N SER A 250 -56.69 26.86 45.31
CA SER A 250 -57.05 28.24 45.67
C SER A 250 -58.21 28.78 44.84
N THR A 251 -59.33 29.03 45.54
CA THR A 251 -60.52 29.75 45.07
C THR A 251 -60.20 31.21 44.69
N PRO A 252 -60.98 31.83 43.77
CA PRO A 252 -60.72 33.21 43.37
C PRO A 252 -61.26 34.17 44.43
N ARG A 253 -60.44 35.14 44.85
CA ARG A 253 -60.95 36.37 45.47
C ARG A 253 -60.41 37.58 44.76
N SER A 254 -61.36 38.34 44.24
CA SER A 254 -61.22 39.73 43.84
C SER A 254 -60.80 40.59 45.03
N THR A 255 -59.85 41.49 44.83
CA THR A 255 -59.82 42.84 45.43
C THR A 255 -58.88 43.72 44.60
N THR A 256 -59.35 44.93 44.34
CA THR A 256 -58.72 45.97 43.50
C THR A 256 -57.79 46.86 44.35
N PRO A 257 -57.23 47.98 43.83
CA PRO A 257 -55.80 48.22 43.74
C PRO A 257 -55.27 49.12 44.88
N CYS A 258 -54.00 48.99 45.26
CA CYS A 258 -53.36 50.11 45.96
C CYS A 258 -51.85 50.20 45.75
N THR A 259 -51.48 51.41 45.35
CA THR A 259 -50.17 52.01 45.14
C THR A 259 -49.26 51.95 46.37
N ARG A 260 -47.97 51.64 46.17
CA ARG A 260 -46.85 52.26 46.90
C ARG A 260 -45.48 52.01 46.25
N THR A 261 -45.12 52.95 45.38
CA THR A 261 -43.87 53.72 45.28
C THR A 261 -42.56 53.15 45.88
N ARG A 262 -41.63 52.83 44.96
CA ARG A 262 -40.22 53.30 44.88
C ARG A 262 -39.19 52.78 45.91
N ARG A 263 -38.21 52.01 45.40
CA ARG A 263 -36.80 52.14 45.82
C ARG A 263 -35.83 51.72 44.70
N ASN A 264 -35.25 52.74 44.09
CA ASN A 264 -33.89 52.88 43.55
C ASN A 264 -33.14 51.62 43.09
N LYS A 265 -32.95 51.50 41.76
CA LYS A 265 -31.76 50.87 41.20
C LYS A 265 -30.92 51.96 40.55
N ALA A 266 -30.04 52.56 41.34
CA ALA A 266 -28.97 53.41 40.85
C ALA A 266 -27.82 52.50 40.39
N GLN A 267 -27.45 52.72 39.14
CA GLN A 267 -26.10 52.65 38.58
C GLN A 267 -24.97 52.35 39.58
N ARG A 268 -24.28 51.23 39.38
CA ARG A 268 -22.84 51.14 39.62
C ARG A 268 -22.18 50.70 38.33
N GLN A 269 -21.56 51.67 37.67
CA GLN A 269 -20.52 51.48 36.67
C GLN A 269 -19.18 51.30 37.38
N SER A 270 -18.37 50.37 36.90
CA SER A 270 -16.90 50.44 36.77
C SER A 270 -16.40 49.04 36.38
N THR A 271 -15.52 48.80 35.41
CA THR A 271 -14.70 49.64 34.52
C THR A 271 -13.95 48.66 33.59
N VAL A 272 -13.76 49.04 32.32
CA VAL A 272 -12.53 48.83 31.51
C VAL A 272 -12.20 47.36 31.14
N GLU A 273 -12.10 46.91 29.89
CA GLU A 273 -11.42 47.49 28.72
C GLU A 273 -11.80 46.71 27.43
N LYS A 274 -12.12 47.41 26.33
CA LYS A 274 -11.38 47.31 25.04
C LYS A 274 -11.98 48.22 23.96
N ALA A 275 -11.25 49.30 23.73
CA ALA A 275 -11.06 49.97 22.44
C ALA A 275 -10.56 48.95 21.37
N LYS A 276 -10.67 49.10 20.05
CA LYS A 276 -11.13 50.17 19.15
C LYS A 276 -11.28 49.50 17.77
N LYS A 277 -12.40 49.73 17.09
CA LYS A 277 -12.58 49.43 15.66
C LYS A 277 -12.72 50.77 14.95
N GLN A 278 -11.89 51.02 13.94
CA GLN A 278 -12.22 51.65 12.65
C GLN A 278 -10.97 52.15 11.93
N GLN A 279 -10.76 51.67 10.70
CA GLN A 279 -10.89 52.50 9.49
C GLN A 279 -10.94 51.60 8.23
N GLN A 280 -11.94 51.82 7.39
CA GLN A 280 -11.82 51.66 5.94
C GLN A 280 -11.21 52.97 5.36
N PRO A 281 -10.90 53.04 4.04
CA PRO A 281 -11.95 53.49 3.12
C PRO A 281 -12.05 52.69 1.81
N SER A 282 -13.24 52.80 1.23
CA SER A 282 -13.79 52.35 -0.05
C SER A 282 -13.42 53.34 -1.19
N PRO A 283 -14.17 53.47 -2.31
CA PRO A 283 -14.51 52.55 -3.41
C PRO A 283 -14.32 53.23 -4.81
N LYS A 284 -14.53 52.48 -5.92
CA LYS A 284 -15.28 52.91 -7.12
C LYS A 284 -15.25 51.84 -8.21
N ALA A 285 -16.44 51.46 -8.70
CA ALA A 285 -16.65 50.68 -9.91
C ALA A 285 -17.60 51.47 -10.84
N ALA A 286 -17.15 51.64 -12.08
CA ALA A 286 -17.87 51.96 -13.32
C ALA A 286 -16.77 51.85 -14.41
N GLY A 287 -16.82 51.02 -15.44
CA GLY A 287 -17.94 50.67 -16.31
C GLY A 287 -17.63 51.28 -17.68
N ALA A 288 -17.04 50.51 -18.60
CA ALA A 288 -17.22 50.58 -20.06
C ALA A 288 -16.29 49.62 -20.83
N CYS A 289 -16.93 48.88 -21.74
CA CYS A 289 -16.49 48.38 -23.04
C CYS A 289 -15.43 47.26 -23.19
N SER A 290 -15.99 46.12 -23.59
CA SER A 290 -15.84 45.48 -24.91
C SER A 290 -14.59 44.67 -25.25
N GLU A 291 -14.91 43.42 -25.64
CA GLU A 291 -14.22 42.56 -26.61
C GLU A 291 -12.86 41.99 -26.21
N GLU A 292 -12.90 40.82 -25.58
CA GLU A 292 -12.04 39.67 -25.91
C GLU A 292 -12.93 38.42 -25.70
N ALA A 293 -13.66 37.90 -26.69
CA ALA A 293 -13.20 37.20 -27.89
C ALA A 293 -12.11 36.16 -27.59
N SER A 294 -12.57 34.91 -27.46
CA SER A 294 -11.86 33.68 -27.84
C SER A 294 -10.59 33.31 -27.08
N LEU A 295 -10.63 32.16 -26.39
CA LEU A 295 -9.68 31.05 -26.53
C LEU A 295 -9.94 29.98 -25.44
N TRP A 296 -11.14 29.40 -25.48
CA TRP A 296 -11.36 28.04 -24.98
C TRP A 296 -11.98 27.24 -26.12
N VAL A 297 -11.17 27.06 -27.17
CA VAL A 297 -11.37 26.10 -28.26
C VAL A 297 -9.99 25.55 -28.60
N GLU A 298 -9.95 24.23 -28.83
CA GLU A 298 -8.83 23.41 -29.35
C GLU A 298 -7.70 23.00 -28.38
N CYS A 299 -7.93 21.88 -27.69
CA CYS A 299 -7.21 20.65 -28.03
C CYS A 299 -8.26 19.55 -28.15
N GLY A 300 -8.77 19.37 -29.37
CA GLY A 300 -9.55 18.20 -29.72
C GLY A 300 -8.70 16.97 -29.43
N MET A 301 -9.26 16.03 -28.69
CA MET A 301 -8.75 14.67 -28.73
C MET A 301 -8.85 14.20 -30.17
N ASP A 302 -7.71 13.83 -30.76
CA ASP A 302 -7.68 13.09 -32.02
C ASP A 302 -8.55 11.84 -31.86
N GLN A 303 -9.74 11.86 -32.45
CA GLN A 303 -10.59 10.68 -32.61
C GLN A 303 -10.01 9.67 -33.61
N ASP A 304 -8.79 9.89 -34.10
CA ASP A 304 -8.06 8.97 -34.99
C ASP A 304 -6.93 8.20 -34.31
N PHE A 305 -6.60 8.46 -33.03
CA PHE A 305 -5.54 7.71 -32.33
C PHE A 305 -6.03 6.40 -31.70
N LEU A 306 -7.31 6.30 -31.34
CA LEU A 306 -7.93 5.05 -30.87
C LEU A 306 -8.47 4.16 -31.99
N SER A 307 -8.33 4.58 -33.26
CA SER A 307 -8.74 3.80 -34.43
C SER A 307 -7.59 2.98 -35.07
N ARG A 308 -6.40 2.92 -34.44
CA ARG A 308 -5.22 2.21 -34.99
C ARG A 308 -4.61 1.08 -34.16
N CYS A 309 -5.17 0.72 -33.00
CA CYS A 309 -4.59 -0.36 -32.20
C CYS A 309 -5.51 -1.56 -31.91
N CYS A 310 -6.81 -1.52 -32.23
CA CYS A 310 -7.69 -2.69 -32.10
C CYS A 310 -8.83 -2.62 -33.12
N GLY A 311 -8.57 -3.08 -34.34
CA GLY A 311 -9.61 -3.39 -35.34
C GLY A 311 -9.81 -4.90 -35.45
N PRO A 312 -11.04 -5.40 -35.60
CA PRO A 312 -11.37 -6.82 -35.53
C PRO A 312 -11.22 -7.48 -36.91
N ALA A 313 -10.57 -8.64 -36.99
CA ALA A 313 -10.73 -9.51 -38.14
C ALA A 313 -10.52 -10.99 -37.78
N GLU A 314 -11.62 -11.71 -37.88
CA GLU A 314 -11.75 -12.99 -38.59
C GLU A 314 -11.00 -14.20 -38.06
N SER A 315 -11.78 -15.08 -37.43
CA SER A 315 -11.57 -16.52 -37.52
C SER A 315 -11.54 -16.98 -38.98
N PRO A 316 -10.65 -17.93 -39.31
CA PRO A 316 -11.15 -19.12 -40.00
C PRO A 316 -10.66 -20.40 -39.34
N ALA A 317 -11.55 -21.38 -39.28
CA ALA A 317 -11.29 -22.76 -38.87
C ALA A 317 -10.85 -23.62 -40.09
N PRO A 318 -10.77 -24.95 -39.97
CA PRO A 318 -9.53 -25.72 -39.77
C PRO A 318 -9.17 -26.59 -41.00
N LEU A 319 -7.90 -26.95 -41.18
CA LEU A 319 -7.53 -28.11 -42.02
C LEU A 319 -6.34 -28.89 -41.44
N SER A 320 -6.66 -30.15 -41.14
CA SER A 320 -5.87 -31.39 -41.09
C SER A 320 -4.86 -31.52 -42.25
N VAL A 321 -3.72 -32.23 -42.25
CA VAL A 321 -3.33 -33.58 -41.78
C VAL A 321 -1.79 -33.64 -41.90
N SER A 322 -1.06 -34.25 -40.96
CA SER A 322 -0.25 -35.48 -41.20
C SER A 322 0.62 -35.84 -40.00
N ASN A 323 0.16 -36.86 -39.28
CA ASN A 323 1.00 -37.72 -38.45
C ASN A 323 1.85 -38.61 -39.36
N ASN A 324 3.12 -38.82 -39.03
CA ASN A 324 3.73 -40.14 -38.94
C ASN A 324 5.18 -40.07 -38.41
N ALA A 325 5.54 -41.14 -37.69
CA ALA A 325 6.88 -41.63 -37.37
C ALA A 325 7.48 -41.29 -35.99
N ASP A 326 7.00 -42.06 -35.03
CA ASP A 326 7.74 -43.03 -34.20
C ASP A 326 8.51 -42.67 -32.91
N PRO A 327 8.44 -43.58 -31.90
CA PRO A 327 8.80 -43.31 -30.52
C PRO A 327 10.01 -44.15 -30.06
N SER A 328 11.00 -43.55 -29.41
CA SER A 328 11.84 -44.25 -28.43
C SER A 328 12.73 -43.28 -27.67
N ALA A 329 13.01 -43.64 -26.42
CA ALA A 329 13.89 -42.99 -25.45
C ALA A 329 13.29 -41.81 -24.65
N SER A 330 12.42 -42.17 -23.71
CA SER A 330 12.55 -41.62 -22.34
C SER A 330 13.34 -42.63 -21.52
N PRO A 331 14.18 -42.16 -20.58
CA PRO A 331 14.13 -42.77 -19.27
C PRO A 331 13.93 -41.75 -18.16
N VAL A 332 12.94 -42.09 -17.36
CA VAL A 332 12.73 -41.74 -15.97
C VAL A 332 14.03 -41.89 -15.17
N CYS A 333 14.34 -40.92 -14.30
CA CYS A 333 15.23 -41.15 -13.16
C CYS A 333 14.52 -40.76 -11.86
N ASN A 334 14.33 -41.78 -11.02
CA ASN A 334 14.01 -41.68 -9.61
C ASN A 334 15.19 -41.08 -8.82
N PRO A 335 14.93 -40.56 -7.61
CA PRO A 335 15.92 -39.94 -6.73
C PRO A 335 16.70 -40.97 -5.91
N HIS A 336 17.97 -40.64 -5.59
CA HIS A 336 18.80 -41.06 -4.43
C HIS A 336 20.25 -41.41 -4.83
N SER A 337 21.20 -40.56 -4.42
CA SER A 337 22.44 -40.95 -3.71
C SER A 337 23.26 -39.70 -3.37
N ASN A 338 22.99 -39.10 -2.21
CA ASN A 338 23.86 -38.13 -1.54
C ASN A 338 24.92 -38.92 -0.74
N THR A 339 25.97 -39.42 -1.40
CA THR A 339 27.02 -40.18 -0.69
C THR A 339 28.44 -39.87 -1.14
N GLU A 340 28.64 -38.98 -2.12
CA GLU A 340 29.99 -38.66 -2.62
C GLU A 340 30.54 -37.33 -2.06
N ASP A 341 29.69 -36.49 -1.44
CA ASP A 341 30.08 -35.16 -0.94
C ASP A 341 30.62 -35.16 0.51
N GLU A 342 30.37 -36.21 1.30
CA GLU A 342 30.84 -36.29 2.69
C GLU A 342 32.26 -36.88 2.83
N GLU A 343 32.76 -37.64 1.85
CA GLU A 343 34.13 -38.18 1.87
C GLU A 343 35.18 -37.11 1.54
N LEU A 344 34.85 -36.16 0.66
CA LEU A 344 35.73 -35.03 0.32
C LEU A 344 35.86 -33.99 1.44
N SER A 345 34.81 -33.81 2.25
CA SER A 345 34.86 -32.91 3.41
C SER A 345 35.72 -33.45 4.56
N ASN A 346 35.75 -34.78 4.76
CA ASN A 346 36.54 -35.39 5.82
C ASN A 346 38.05 -35.45 5.48
N LEU A 347 38.40 -35.64 4.20
CA LEU A 347 39.80 -35.66 3.74
C LEU A 347 40.47 -34.28 3.78
N LEU A 348 39.70 -33.20 3.71
CA LEU A 348 40.20 -31.82 3.81
C LEU A 348 40.39 -31.36 5.27
N LEU A 349 39.69 -32.00 6.22
CA LEU A 349 39.74 -31.65 7.64
C LEU A 349 40.93 -32.29 8.36
N GLU A 350 41.35 -33.49 7.95
CA GLU A 350 42.60 -34.12 8.43
C GLU A 350 43.86 -33.37 7.95
N ALA A 351 43.83 -32.78 6.76
CA ALA A 351 44.97 -32.03 6.20
C ALA A 351 45.26 -30.69 6.91
N LEU A 352 44.35 -30.21 7.77
CA LEU A 352 44.49 -28.94 8.49
C LEU A 352 44.94 -29.11 9.95
N GLN A 353 45.14 -30.34 10.43
CA GLN A 353 45.59 -30.61 11.80
C GLN A 353 47.10 -30.91 11.94
N ASP A 354 47.82 -31.10 10.82
CA ASP A 354 49.24 -31.52 10.84
C ASP A 354 50.27 -30.36 10.71
N GLU A 355 49.84 -29.09 10.57
CA GLU A 355 50.74 -27.95 10.32
C GLU A 355 51.09 -27.11 11.58
N GLU A 356 50.65 -27.49 12.79
CA GLU A 356 50.92 -26.72 14.02
C GLU A 356 52.21 -27.10 14.77
N GLN A 357 53.13 -27.84 14.18
CA GLN A 357 54.29 -28.31 14.93
C GLN A 357 55.60 -28.41 14.14
N GLU A 358 56.06 -27.32 13.53
CA GLU A 358 57.49 -27.13 13.22
C GLU A 358 57.78 -25.64 12.91
N GLY A 359 58.62 -24.98 13.71
CA GLY A 359 59.13 -23.66 13.30
C GLY A 359 59.60 -22.63 14.33
N GLU A 360 59.95 -22.98 15.58
CA GLU A 360 60.79 -22.10 16.41
C GLU A 360 62.27 -22.26 16.00
N VAL A 361 62.83 -21.36 15.18
CA VAL A 361 64.22 -20.84 15.33
C VAL A 361 64.33 -19.51 14.58
N GLU A 362 64.47 -18.43 15.35
CA GLU A 362 64.78 -17.09 14.88
C GLU A 362 66.31 -16.84 14.87
N GLN A 363 66.76 -15.99 13.94
CA GLN A 363 67.87 -15.01 14.04
C GLN A 363 69.12 -15.09 13.15
N ALA A 364 69.43 -13.88 12.69
CA ALA A 364 70.68 -13.29 12.21
C ALA A 364 71.03 -13.49 10.73
N VAL A 365 70.98 -12.41 9.94
CA VAL A 365 72.14 -11.53 9.65
C VAL A 365 71.63 -10.36 8.77
N GLU A 366 71.85 -9.13 9.24
CA GLU A 366 71.68 -7.91 8.44
C GLU A 366 72.82 -7.75 7.42
N GLY A 367 72.48 -7.24 6.22
CA GLY A 367 73.38 -6.39 5.44
C GLY A 367 73.48 -6.66 3.94
N ARG A 368 72.75 -5.89 3.13
CA ARG A 368 73.24 -5.03 2.02
C ARG A 368 72.13 -4.75 0.99
N CYS A 369 72.08 -3.50 0.52
CA CYS A 369 71.38 -3.08 -0.68
C CYS A 369 71.71 -3.95 -1.90
N SER A 370 70.68 -4.39 -2.62
CA SER A 370 70.65 -4.41 -4.09
C SER A 370 69.19 -4.44 -4.56
N ALA A 371 68.89 -3.58 -5.51
CA ALA A 371 67.65 -3.61 -6.28
C ALA A 371 67.62 -4.83 -7.22
N GLU A 372 66.41 -5.15 -7.67
CA GLU A 372 66.03 -6.16 -8.66
C GLU A 372 66.03 -7.63 -8.20
N TRP A 373 64.94 -8.32 -8.59
CA TRP A 373 64.58 -9.72 -8.35
C TRP A 373 63.98 -10.05 -6.99
N ARG A 374 62.70 -9.68 -6.79
CA ARG A 374 61.85 -10.22 -5.73
C ARG A 374 60.98 -11.33 -6.34
N GLU A 375 61.04 -12.52 -5.74
CA GLU A 375 60.53 -13.79 -6.25
C GLU A 375 59.02 -13.83 -6.57
N PRO A 376 58.57 -14.63 -7.56
CA PRO A 376 57.16 -14.83 -7.88
C PRO A 376 56.30 -15.46 -6.76
N SER A 377 56.90 -15.90 -5.66
CA SER A 377 56.25 -16.66 -4.58
C SER A 377 56.04 -15.86 -3.29
N GLN A 378 56.35 -14.56 -3.27
CA GLN A 378 56.02 -13.75 -2.10
C GLN A 378 54.49 -13.53 -2.03
N PRO A 379 53.81 -13.94 -0.94
CA PRO A 379 52.39 -13.72 -0.78
C PRO A 379 52.11 -12.22 -0.92
N ARG A 380 51.22 -11.88 -1.86
CA ARG A 380 50.87 -10.48 -2.21
C ARG A 380 49.94 -9.82 -1.19
N PHE A 381 49.58 -10.55 -0.14
CA PHE A 381 48.66 -10.16 0.91
C PHE A 381 49.39 -10.27 2.24
N THR A 382 49.17 -9.30 3.11
CA THR A 382 49.63 -9.34 4.49
C THR A 382 48.78 -10.32 5.30
N LEU A 383 49.28 -10.78 6.46
CA LEU A 383 48.48 -11.61 7.37
C LEU A 383 47.21 -10.87 7.84
N ASP A 384 47.30 -9.54 7.95
CA ASP A 384 46.17 -8.69 8.28
C ASP A 384 45.11 -8.71 7.16
N ASP A 385 45.52 -8.63 5.88
CA ASP A 385 44.60 -8.74 4.74
C ASP A 385 43.92 -10.11 4.71
N LEU A 386 44.63 -11.19 5.03
CA LEU A 386 44.06 -12.53 5.08
C LEU A 386 43.07 -12.66 6.25
N GLN A 387 43.39 -12.08 7.41
CA GLN A 387 42.51 -12.06 8.57
C GLN A 387 41.22 -11.26 8.28
N GLU A 388 41.34 -10.13 7.59
CA GLU A 388 40.22 -9.32 7.14
C GLU A 388 39.33 -10.10 6.17
N VAL A 389 39.91 -10.74 5.13
CA VAL A 389 39.14 -11.57 4.19
C VAL A 389 38.46 -12.75 4.87
N LEU A 390 39.11 -13.38 5.86
CA LEU A 390 38.51 -14.48 6.63
C LEU A 390 37.38 -13.99 7.53
N GLN A 391 37.51 -12.81 8.11
CA GLN A 391 36.49 -12.18 8.93
C GLN A 391 35.29 -11.76 8.08
N GLU A 392 35.53 -11.09 6.94
CA GLU A 392 34.51 -10.75 5.95
C GLU A 392 33.79 -12.00 5.44
N ARG A 393 34.53 -13.08 5.10
CA ARG A 393 33.94 -14.36 4.71
C ARG A 393 33.06 -14.94 5.82
N ASN A 394 33.47 -14.85 7.08
CA ASN A 394 32.68 -15.35 8.20
C ASN A 394 31.42 -14.51 8.43
N GLU A 395 31.52 -13.19 8.30
CA GLU A 395 30.38 -12.26 8.39
C GLU A 395 29.40 -12.47 7.23
N LEU A 396 29.90 -12.62 6.00
CA LEU A 396 29.08 -12.95 4.84
C LEU A 396 28.43 -14.32 4.98
N LYS A 397 29.11 -15.31 5.57
CA LYS A 397 28.48 -16.61 5.90
C LYS A 397 27.35 -16.45 6.90
N ALA A 398 27.51 -15.63 7.93
CA ALA A 398 26.44 -15.35 8.89
C ALA A 398 25.27 -14.62 8.23
N GLN A 399 25.53 -13.65 7.36
CA GLN A 399 24.49 -12.94 6.60
C GLN A 399 23.77 -13.86 5.63
N VAL A 400 24.49 -14.72 4.90
CA VAL A 400 23.89 -15.71 4.00
C VAL A 400 23.04 -16.70 4.78
N PHE A 401 23.47 -17.12 5.98
CA PHE A 401 22.68 -17.98 6.85
C PHE A 401 21.37 -17.29 7.28
N MET A 402 21.44 -16.04 7.76
CA MET A 402 20.26 -15.25 8.12
C MET A 402 19.32 -15.03 6.94
N LEU A 403 19.87 -14.69 5.76
CA LEU A 403 19.09 -14.51 4.54
C LEU A 403 18.48 -15.83 4.06
N GLN A 404 19.15 -16.97 4.23
CA GLN A 404 18.58 -18.28 3.94
C GLN A 404 17.42 -18.61 4.90
N GLU A 405 17.52 -18.23 6.16
CA GLU A 405 16.43 -18.37 7.14
C GLU A 405 15.25 -17.46 6.80
N GLU A 406 15.50 -16.19 6.45
CA GLU A 406 14.46 -15.25 6.00
C GLU A 406 13.80 -15.72 4.70
N LEU A 407 14.58 -16.16 3.71
CA LEU A 407 14.06 -16.72 2.47
C LEU A 407 13.28 -18.02 2.73
N ALA A 408 13.70 -18.85 3.69
CA ALA A 408 12.93 -20.03 4.09
C ALA A 408 11.63 -19.66 4.80
N TYR A 409 11.63 -18.60 5.61
CA TYR A 409 10.45 -18.04 6.24
C TYR A 409 9.46 -17.53 5.18
N TYR A 410 9.90 -16.68 4.25
CA TYR A 410 9.02 -16.16 3.19
C TYR A 410 8.59 -17.23 2.19
N LYS A 411 9.44 -18.22 1.86
CA LYS A 411 9.00 -19.36 1.04
C LYS A 411 7.97 -20.22 1.76
N SER A 412 8.10 -20.38 3.08
CA SER A 412 7.11 -21.08 3.90
C SER A 412 5.82 -20.26 4.01
N GLU A 413 5.90 -18.93 4.11
CA GLU A 413 4.76 -18.02 4.13
C GLU A 413 4.06 -17.99 2.76
N GLU A 414 4.79 -17.93 1.64
CA GLU A 414 4.25 -18.06 0.28
C GLU A 414 3.69 -19.47 0.02
N GLN A 415 4.29 -20.52 0.57
CA GLN A 415 3.75 -21.87 0.51
C GLN A 415 2.54 -22.04 1.42
N GLU A 416 2.48 -21.38 2.57
CA GLU A 416 1.33 -21.37 3.47
C GLU A 416 0.18 -20.53 2.87
N GLU A 417 0.49 -19.45 2.16
CA GLU A 417 -0.45 -18.62 1.40
C GLU A 417 -0.90 -19.32 0.10
N ALA A 418 -0.04 -20.08 -0.56
CA ALA A 418 -0.38 -20.95 -1.69
C ALA A 418 -1.16 -22.20 -1.25
N LEU A 419 -0.85 -22.79 -0.09
CA LEU A 419 -1.63 -23.85 0.54
C LEU A 419 -2.95 -23.30 1.11
N ALA A 420 -3.04 -22.04 1.50
CA ALA A 420 -4.29 -21.35 1.82
C ALA A 420 -5.09 -20.95 0.56
N ALA A 421 -4.42 -20.80 -0.59
CA ALA A 421 -5.07 -20.63 -1.89
C ALA A 421 -5.53 -21.96 -2.52
N ILE A 422 -4.89 -23.08 -2.16
CA ILE A 422 -5.20 -24.44 -2.64
C ILE A 422 -6.10 -25.22 -1.65
N ASN A 423 -6.09 -24.89 -0.36
CA ASN A 423 -7.11 -25.34 0.59
C ASN A 423 -8.30 -24.38 0.53
N PRO A 424 -9.49 -24.84 0.11
CA PRO A 424 -10.70 -24.11 0.43
C PRO A 424 -10.76 -24.01 1.96
N LEU A 425 -11.00 -22.80 2.46
CA LEU A 425 -11.54 -22.54 3.80
C LEU A 425 -12.41 -23.73 4.25
N PRO A 426 -12.27 -24.26 5.49
CA PRO A 426 -13.19 -25.28 5.96
C PRO A 426 -14.59 -24.70 5.87
N SER A 427 -15.37 -25.27 4.95
CA SER A 427 -16.76 -24.92 4.72
C SER A 427 -17.49 -24.84 6.05
N PRO A 428 -18.35 -23.82 6.28
CA PRO A 428 -19.28 -23.88 7.40
C PRO A 428 -20.08 -25.19 7.31
N PRO A 429 -20.54 -25.75 8.45
CA PRO A 429 -21.15 -27.09 8.50
C PRO A 429 -22.22 -27.22 7.40
N PRO A 430 -22.37 -28.40 6.77
CA PRO A 430 -23.19 -28.58 5.59
C PRO A 430 -24.65 -28.23 5.88
N CYS A 431 -25.03 -27.01 5.55
CA CYS A 431 -26.42 -26.59 5.49
C CYS A 431 -27.02 -27.13 4.20
N ARG A 432 -27.74 -28.25 4.35
CA ARG A 432 -28.93 -28.73 3.62
C ARG A 432 -28.91 -28.74 2.07
N PRO A 433 -29.52 -29.77 1.44
CA PRO A 433 -29.58 -29.92 -0.02
C PRO A 433 -30.41 -28.79 -0.67
N PRO A 434 -30.30 -28.61 -1.99
CA PRO A 434 -30.54 -27.33 -2.65
C PRO A 434 -31.99 -26.90 -2.52
N VAL A 435 -32.18 -25.62 -2.15
CA VAL A 435 -33.45 -24.94 -2.37
C VAL A 435 -33.59 -24.80 -3.89
N GLU A 436 -34.28 -25.76 -4.48
CA GLU A 436 -34.97 -25.60 -5.75
C GLU A 436 -35.65 -24.23 -5.72
N GLN A 437 -35.54 -23.48 -6.83
CA GLN A 437 -36.43 -22.34 -7.08
C GLN A 437 -37.82 -22.72 -6.60
N PRO A 438 -38.54 -21.87 -5.83
CA PRO A 438 -39.78 -22.27 -5.20
C PRO A 438 -40.67 -22.83 -6.29
N GLU A 439 -40.82 -24.17 -6.30
CA GLU A 439 -41.58 -24.84 -7.31
C GLU A 439 -42.94 -24.17 -7.30
N SER A 440 -43.36 -23.63 -8.46
CA SER A 440 -44.65 -22.96 -8.62
C SER A 440 -45.69 -23.71 -7.79
N GLY A 441 -46.46 -23.02 -6.96
CA GLY A 441 -47.40 -23.67 -6.02
C GLY A 441 -48.33 -24.68 -6.71
N ILE A 442 -48.52 -24.53 -8.02
CA ILE A 442 -49.20 -25.45 -8.93
C ILE A 442 -48.46 -26.78 -9.06
N LYS A 443 -47.14 -26.78 -9.28
CA LYS A 443 -46.31 -27.99 -9.38
C LYS A 443 -46.40 -28.79 -8.07
N ARG A 444 -46.28 -28.10 -6.93
CA ARG A 444 -46.40 -28.73 -5.62
C ARG A 444 -47.80 -29.31 -5.35
N LEU A 445 -48.86 -28.60 -5.76
CA LEU A 445 -50.23 -29.13 -5.68
C LEU A 445 -50.41 -30.39 -6.53
N ILE A 446 -49.85 -30.39 -7.75
CA ILE A 446 -49.94 -31.51 -8.68
C ILE A 446 -49.20 -32.74 -8.14
N PHE A 447 -47.95 -32.61 -7.70
CA PHE A 447 -47.14 -33.76 -7.28
C PHE A 447 -47.46 -34.27 -5.88
N THR A 448 -47.91 -33.41 -4.96
CA THR A 448 -48.15 -33.80 -3.56
C THR A 448 -49.61 -34.18 -3.28
N ALA A 449 -50.58 -33.56 -3.94
CA ALA A 449 -52.01 -33.79 -3.67
C ALA A 449 -52.74 -34.50 -4.82
N VAL A 450 -52.55 -34.05 -6.06
CA VAL A 450 -53.32 -34.57 -7.21
C VAL A 450 -52.76 -35.91 -7.69
N MET A 451 -51.45 -36.05 -7.82
CA MET A 451 -50.79 -37.25 -8.37
C MET A 451 -51.06 -38.52 -7.54
N PRO A 452 -51.01 -38.49 -6.19
CA PRO A 452 -51.38 -39.66 -5.39
C PRO A 452 -52.87 -40.02 -5.49
N MET A 453 -53.76 -39.02 -5.60
CA MET A 453 -55.20 -39.25 -5.75
C MET A 453 -55.56 -39.82 -7.14
N VAL A 454 -54.86 -39.38 -8.18
CA VAL A 454 -54.99 -39.94 -9.54
C VAL A 454 -54.43 -41.37 -9.59
N ALA A 455 -53.29 -41.63 -8.96
CA ALA A 455 -52.70 -42.98 -8.87
C ALA A 455 -53.55 -43.94 -8.03
N ALA A 456 -54.24 -43.45 -7.00
CA ALA A 456 -55.18 -44.21 -6.17
C ALA A 456 -56.56 -44.42 -6.82
N GLY A 457 -56.79 -43.92 -8.04
CA GLY A 457 -58.05 -44.11 -8.77
C GLY A 457 -59.24 -43.37 -8.17
N LEU A 458 -59.00 -42.32 -7.36
CA LEU A 458 -60.05 -41.55 -6.69
C LEU A 458 -60.62 -40.42 -7.57
N ILE A 459 -59.95 -40.12 -8.69
CA ILE A 459 -60.35 -39.08 -9.66
C ILE A 459 -60.32 -39.73 -11.05
N SER A 460 -61.38 -40.47 -11.38
CA SER A 460 -61.30 -41.43 -12.49
C SER A 460 -61.52 -40.81 -13.87
N ASP A 461 -62.33 -39.76 -14.04
CA ASP A 461 -62.80 -39.38 -15.38
C ASP A 461 -62.88 -37.85 -15.63
N ASP A 462 -61.80 -37.11 -15.32
CA ASP A 462 -61.67 -35.72 -15.76
C ASP A 462 -60.68 -35.60 -16.95
N PRO A 463 -61.12 -35.20 -18.16
CA PRO A 463 -60.27 -35.10 -19.34
C PRO A 463 -59.14 -34.05 -19.20
N THR A 464 -59.22 -33.15 -18.23
CA THR A 464 -58.18 -32.12 -18.00
C THR A 464 -56.89 -32.67 -17.37
N LEU A 465 -56.91 -33.89 -16.83
CA LEU A 465 -55.76 -34.52 -16.13
C LEU A 465 -54.94 -35.48 -17.02
N LEU A 466 -55.30 -35.62 -18.31
CA LEU A 466 -54.59 -36.44 -19.29
C LEU A 466 -53.09 -36.13 -19.44
N PRO A 467 -52.63 -34.86 -19.41
CA PRO A 467 -51.20 -34.55 -19.50
C PRO A 467 -50.40 -35.10 -18.30
N ILE A 468 -51.01 -35.13 -17.11
CA ILE A 468 -50.38 -35.61 -15.87
C ILE A 468 -50.26 -37.13 -15.88
N ARG A 469 -51.26 -37.85 -16.44
CA ARG A 469 -51.19 -39.31 -16.61
C ARG A 469 -50.06 -39.76 -17.56
N ARG A 470 -49.73 -38.97 -18.59
CA ARG A 470 -48.62 -39.27 -19.52
C ARG A 470 -47.23 -39.13 -18.89
N LEU A 471 -47.09 -38.31 -17.86
CA LEU A 471 -45.84 -38.16 -17.10
C LEU A 471 -45.52 -39.39 -16.25
N ILE A 472 -46.54 -40.14 -15.82
CA ILE A 472 -46.38 -41.36 -15.01
C ILE A 472 -45.91 -42.56 -15.86
N SER A 473 -46.15 -42.56 -17.18
CA SER A 473 -45.77 -43.69 -18.06
C SER A 473 -44.34 -43.62 -18.61
N PHE A 474 -43.55 -42.60 -18.23
CA PHE A 474 -42.19 -42.36 -18.74
C PHE A 474 -41.08 -42.51 -17.68
N VAL A 475 -41.43 -42.93 -16.46
CA VAL A 475 -40.52 -43.41 -15.41
C VAL A 475 -40.87 -44.85 -15.13
#